data_AF-A0A316H032-F1
#
_entry.id   AF-A0A316H032-F1
#
_cell.length_a   1.000
_cell.length_b   1.000
_cell.length_c   1.000
_cell.angle_alpha   90.00
_cell.angle_beta   90.00
_cell.angle_gamma   90.00
#
_symmetry.space_group_name_H-M   'P 1'
#
loop_
_entity.id
_entity.type
_entity.pdbx_description
1 polymer ?
#
loop_
_entity_poly.entity_id
_entity_poly.type
_entity_poly.pdbx_seq_one_letter_code
_entity_poly.pdbx_strand_id
1 'polypeptide(L)' 'MTDLVELFGLRISRELHDFVVSEALPGTGVGAGKFWEGFADIVHDLGPKNRALLEKRDDFQL' A
#
# COMPACT_ATOMS: atom_id res chain seq x y z
N MET A 1 -16.92 10.49 -7.05
CA MET A 1 -16.48 10.47 -5.64
C MET A 1 -15.67 9.21 -5.46
N THR A 2 -14.46 9.29 -4.93
CA THR A 2 -13.62 8.11 -4.67
C THR A 2 -14.10 7.47 -3.37
N ASP A 3 -14.63 6.25 -3.45
CA ASP A 3 -14.98 5.45 -2.27
C ASP A 3 -13.69 4.86 -1.68
N LEU A 4 -13.49 5.07 -0.38
CA LEU A 4 -12.29 4.70 0.34
C LEU A 4 -12.63 3.76 1.50
N VAL A 5 -11.78 2.78 1.70
CA VAL A 5 -11.81 1.86 2.83
C VAL A 5 -10.62 2.15 3.72
N GLU A 6 -10.86 2.26 5.03
CA GLU A 6 -9.81 2.42 6.04
C GLU A 6 -9.40 1.07 6.62
N LEU A 7 -8.12 0.74 6.51
CA LEU A 7 -7.54 -0.51 6.98
C LEU A 7 -6.12 -0.24 7.49
N PHE A 8 -5.84 -0.62 8.74
CA PHE A 8 -4.49 -0.55 9.33
C PHE A 8 -3.83 0.84 9.21
N GLY A 9 -4.60 1.93 9.28
CA GLY A 9 -4.11 3.31 9.15
C GLY A 9 -3.93 3.80 7.71
N LEU A 10 -4.20 2.98 6.71
CA LEU A 10 -4.24 3.36 5.30
C LEU A 10 -5.67 3.67 4.84
N ARG A 11 -5.78 4.56 3.85
CA ARG A 11 -7.01 4.80 3.08
C ARG A 11 -6.81 4.28 1.67
N ILE A 12 -7.52 3.23 1.29
CA ILE A 12 -7.36 2.51 0.02
C ILE A 12 -8.65 2.67 -0.79
N SER A 13 -8.56 2.80 -2.12
CA SER A 13 -9.77 2.82 -2.95
C SER A 13 -10.52 1.50 -2.83
N ARG A 14 -11.85 1.58 -2.72
CA ARG A 14 -12.70 0.37 -2.63
C ARG A 14 -12.47 -0.57 -3.80
N GLU A 15 -12.36 -0.02 -5.02
CA GLU A 15 -12.11 -0.82 -6.23
C GLU A 15 -10.81 -1.64 -6.12
N LEU A 16 -9.72 -1.05 -5.62
CA LEU A 16 -8.46 -1.76 -5.44
C LEU A 16 -8.55 -2.80 -4.32
N HIS A 17 -9.20 -2.44 -3.21
CA HIS A 17 -9.42 -3.36 -2.11
C HIS A 17 -10.17 -4.61 -2.59
N ASP A 18 -11.29 -4.42 -3.28
CA ASP A 18 -12.19 -5.50 -3.70
C ASP A 18 -11.54 -6.39 -4.76
N PHE A 19 -10.80 -5.81 -5.71
CA PHE A 19 -9.98 -6.54 -6.67
C PHE A 19 -8.96 -7.45 -5.98
N VAL A 20 -8.20 -6.91 -5.03
CA VAL A 20 -7.15 -7.68 -4.35
C VAL A 20 -7.77 -8.86 -3.59
N VAL A 21 -8.86 -8.61 -2.87
CA VAL A 21 -9.52 -9.64 -2.04
C VAL A 21 -10.23 -10.70 -2.88
N SER A 22 -10.89 -10.29 -3.96
CA SER A 22 -11.80 -11.17 -4.72
C SER A 22 -11.15 -11.83 -5.92
N GLU A 23 -10.08 -11.24 -6.48
CA GLU A 23 -9.46 -11.70 -7.72
C GLU A 23 -7.98 -12.04 -7.56
N ALA A 24 -7.19 -11.20 -6.88
CA ALA A 24 -5.74 -11.38 -6.83
C ALA A 24 -5.25 -12.37 -5.76
N LEU A 25 -5.86 -12.36 -4.57
CA LEU A 25 -5.47 -13.20 -3.45
C LEU A 25 -5.94 -14.66 -3.53
N PRO A 26 -7.13 -15.00 -4.08
CA PRO A 26 -7.56 -16.39 -4.17
C PRO A 26 -6.53 -17.29 -4.88
N GLY A 27 -6.22 -18.44 -4.28
CA GLY A 27 -5.23 -19.39 -4.82
C GLY A 27 -3.78 -19.12 -4.40
N THR A 28 -3.48 -17.98 -3.76
CA THR A 28 -2.12 -17.65 -3.30
C THR A 28 -1.76 -18.26 -1.93
N GLY A 29 -2.77 -18.67 -1.15
CA GLY A 29 -2.59 -19.11 0.25
C GLY A 29 -2.39 -17.97 1.25
N VAL A 30 -2.43 -16.71 0.81
CA VAL A 30 -2.29 -15.52 1.67
C VAL A 30 -3.67 -15.00 2.09
N GLY A 31 -3.88 -14.84 3.40
CA GLY A 31 -5.12 -14.26 3.92
C GLY A 31 -5.17 -12.73 3.73
N ALA A 32 -6.32 -12.21 3.31
CA ALA A 32 -6.51 -10.78 3.03
C ALA A 32 -6.11 -9.85 4.20
N GLY A 33 -6.50 -10.20 5.43
CA GLY A 33 -6.10 -9.42 6.60
C GLY A 33 -4.58 -9.38 6.80
N LYS A 34 -3.89 -10.52 6.60
CA LYS A 34 -2.43 -10.60 6.71
C LYS A 34 -1.72 -9.84 5.59
N PHE A 35 -2.28 -9.89 4.38
CA PHE A 35 -1.78 -9.10 3.26
C PHE A 35 -1.84 -7.59 3.56
N TRP A 36 -3.02 -7.09 3.96
CA TRP A 36 -3.20 -5.65 4.19
C TRP A 36 -2.45 -5.12 5.42
N GLU A 37 -2.36 -5.92 6.49
CA GLU A 37 -1.54 -5.61 7.66
C GLU A 37 -0.06 -5.49 7.26
N GLY A 38 0.50 -6.52 6.60
CA GLY A 38 1.89 -6.50 6.16
C GLY A 38 2.19 -5.40 5.13
N PHE A 39 1.25 -5.11 4.23
CA PHE A 39 1.38 -3.99 3.29
C PHE A 39 1.43 -2.64 4.02
N ALA A 40 0.55 -2.43 5.01
CA ALA A 40 0.54 -1.21 5.81
C ALA A 40 1.86 -1.02 6.57
N ASP A 41 2.40 -2.08 7.17
CA ASP A 41 3.70 -2.02 7.85
C ASP A 41 4.84 -1.62 6.90
N ILE A 42 4.87 -2.19 5.70
CA ILE A 42 5.86 -1.85 4.66
C ILE A 42 5.72 -0.37 4.25
N VAL A 43 4.49 0.10 4.03
CA VAL A 43 4.24 1.49 3.64
C VAL A 43 4.67 2.46 4.75
N HIS A 44 4.38 2.15 6.01
CA HIS A 44 4.77 2.99 7.13
C HIS A 44 6.30 3.05 7.32
N ASP A 45 7.02 1.94 7.18
CA ASP A 45 8.49 1.93 7.33
C ASP A 45 9.22 2.48 6.10
N LEU A 46 8.83 2.05 4.89
CA LEU A 46 9.57 2.37 3.67
C LEU A 46 9.06 3.63 2.95
N GLY A 47 7.83 4.07 3.20
CA GLY A 47 7.26 5.27 2.61
C GLY A 47 8.11 6.54 2.86
N PRO A 48 8.50 6.84 4.12
CA PRO A 48 9.38 7.97 4.42
C PRO A 48 10.77 7.83 3.78
N LYS A 49 11.36 6.63 3.79
CA LYS A 49 12.68 6.37 3.18
C LYS A 49 12.64 6.60 1.67
N ASN A 50 11.59 6.15 0.99
CA ASN A 50 11.42 6.36 -0.44
C ASN A 50 11.30 7.85 -0.79
N ARG A 51 10.55 8.63 0.02
CA ARG A 51 10.50 10.10 -0.16
C ARG A 51 11.87 10.75 -0.03
N ALA A 52 12.65 10.38 0.97
CA ALA A 52 14.02 10.90 1.15
C ALA A 52 14.95 10.54 -0.03
N LEU A 53 14.75 9.38 -0.67
CA LEU A 53 15.52 9.00 -1.86
C LEU A 53 15.14 9.83 -3.09
N LEU A 54 13.87 10.23 -3.21
CA LEU A 54 13.45 11.16 -4.26
C LEU A 54 14.06 12.55 -4.06
N GLU A 55 14.03 13.07 -2.82
CA GLU A 55 14.71 14.32 -2.46
C GLU A 55 16.21 14.24 -2.79
N LYS A 56 16.85 13.11 -2.45
CA LYS A 56 18.28 12.91 -2.74
C LYS A 56 18.60 12.91 -4.23
N ARG A 57 17.67 12.42 -5.06
CA ARG A 57 17.81 12.46 -6.51
C ARG A 57 17.68 13.90 -7.02
N ASP A 58 16.73 14.66 -6.48
CA ASP A 58 16.54 16.06 -6.85
C ASP A 58 17.79 16.90 -6.51
N ASP A 59 18.42 16.66 -5.35
CA ASP A 59 19.68 17.29 -4.95
C ASP A 59 20.84 17.05 -5.93
N PHE A 60 20.85 15.91 -6.64
CA PHE A 60 21.89 15.61 -7.64
C PHE A 60 21.64 16.28 -8.99
N GLN A 61 20.41 16.71 -9.25
CA GLN A 61 20.00 17.27 -10.54
C GLN A 61 20.06 18.81 -10.56
N LEU A 62 20.22 19.44 -9.39
CA LEU A 62 20.44 20.87 -9.18
C LEU A 62 21.93 21.24 -9.31
#